data_AF-A0A1N6NVA9-F1
#
_entry.id   AF-A0A1N6NVA9-F1
#
_cell.length_a   1.000
_cell.length_b   1.000
_cell.length_c   1.000
_cell.angle_alpha   90.00
_cell.angle_beta   90.00
_cell.angle_gamma   90.00
#
_symmetry.space_group_name_H-M   'P 1'
#
loop_
_entity.id
_entity.type
_entity.pdbx_description
1 polymer ?
#
loop_
_entity_poly.entity_id
_entity_poly.type
_entity_poly.pdbx_seq_one_letter_code
_entity_poly.pdbx_strand_id
1 'polypeptide(L)' 'MQVYQCCEAIRIAYNQIGSGEQGYVPNAIAATIRALNAVAADERVPAELREQAAYAAANLLISDHEDA' A
#
# COMPACT_ATOMS: atom_id res chain seq x y z
N MET A 1 10.65 2.55 -5.65
CA MET A 1 11.30 1.27 -5.28
C MET A 1 11.03 0.25 -6.36
N GLN A 2 11.99 -0.62 -6.65
CA GLN A 2 11.79 -1.78 -7.54
C GLN A 2 11.33 -3.00 -6.72
N VAL A 3 10.55 -3.90 -7.30
CA VAL A 3 9.98 -5.08 -6.60
C VAL A 3 11.05 -5.93 -5.89
N TYR A 4 12.24 -6.06 -6.48
CA TYR A 4 13.35 -6.82 -5.88
C TYR A 4 13.93 -6.18 -4.61
N GLN A 5 13.70 -4.89 -4.40
CA GLN A 5 14.13 -4.14 -3.21
C GLN A 5 13.10 -4.22 -2.06
N CYS A 6 11.92 -4.78 -2.32
CA CYS A 6 10.89 -4.95 -1.31
C CYS A 6 11.15 -6.20 -0.44
N CYS A 7 10.50 -6.26 0.72
CA CYS A 7 10.54 -7.43 1.59
C CYS A 7 9.91 -8.67 0.92
N GLU A 8 10.17 -9.84 1.48
CA GLU A 8 9.68 -11.12 0.94
C GLU A 8 8.16 -11.15 0.77
N ALA A 9 7.41 -10.64 1.75
CA ALA A 9 5.94 -10.59 1.70
C ALA A 9 5.41 -9.84 0.46
N ILE A 10 6.02 -8.71 0.10
CA ILE A 10 5.65 -7.95 -1.10
C ILE A 10 5.97 -8.75 -2.37
N ARG A 11 7.12 -9.43 -2.43
CA ARG A 11 7.51 -10.24 -3.60
C ARG A 11 6.57 -11.44 -3.79
N ILE A 12 6.14 -12.08 -2.71
CA ILE A 12 5.15 -13.17 -2.76
C ILE A 12 3.81 -12.63 -3.29
N ALA A 13 3.28 -11.55 -2.71
CA ALA A 13 2.02 -10.95 -3.16
C ALA A 13 2.08 -10.52 -4.64
N TYR A 14 3.20 -9.91 -5.06
CA TYR A 14 3.44 -9.55 -6.46
C TYR A 14 3.39 -10.76 -7.39
N ASN A 15 4.05 -11.88 -7.03
CA ASN A 15 4.00 -13.11 -7.82
C ASN A 15 2.60 -13.71 -7.87
N GLN A 16 1.85 -13.70 -6.76
CA GLN A 16 0.47 -14.19 -6.71
C GLN A 16 -0.48 -13.37 -7.59
N ILE A 17 -0.31 -12.05 -7.62
CA ILE A 17 -1.07 -11.17 -8.52
C ILE A 17 -0.67 -11.44 -9.98
N GLY A 18 0.62 -11.54 -10.27
CA GLY A 18 1.13 -11.80 -11.63
C GLY A 18 0.78 -13.18 -12.18
N SER A 19 0.60 -14.19 -11.31
CA SER A 19 0.18 -15.55 -11.70
C SER A 19 -1.34 -15.71 -11.82
N GLY A 20 -2.13 -14.72 -11.36
CA GLY A 20 -3.59 -14.80 -11.30
C GLY A 20 -4.13 -15.59 -10.10
N GLU A 21 -3.28 -16.01 -9.17
CA GLU A 21 -3.69 -16.64 -7.90
C GLU A 21 -4.44 -15.63 -7.01
N GLN A 22 -4.00 -14.36 -7.02
CA GLN A 22 -4.71 -13.24 -6.42
C GLN A 22 -5.16 -12.25 -7.50
N GLY A 23 -6.31 -11.62 -7.26
CA GLY A 23 -6.85 -10.60 -8.16
C GLY A 23 -6.05 -9.30 -8.08
N TYR A 24 -5.74 -8.72 -9.24
CA TYR A 24 -5.28 -7.33 -9.31
C TYR A 24 -6.43 -6.36 -9.02
N VAL A 25 -6.16 -5.30 -8.26
CA VAL A 25 -7.12 -4.22 -8.01
C VAL A 25 -6.82 -3.07 -8.98
N PRO A 26 -7.70 -2.78 -9.96
CA PRO A 26 -7.46 -1.73 -10.95
C PRO A 26 -7.24 -0.35 -10.32
N ASN A 27 -8.01 -0.03 -9.29
CA ASN A 27 -7.86 1.22 -8.53
C ASN A 27 -6.79 1.07 -7.45
N ALA A 28 -5.54 0.93 -7.89
CA ALA A 28 -4.38 0.60 -7.06
C ALA A 28 -4.02 1.72 -6.06
N ILE A 29 -4.18 2.98 -6.44
CA ILE A 29 -3.96 4.13 -5.55
C ILE A 29 -5.00 4.11 -4.43
N ALA A 30 -6.28 3.97 -4.78
CA ALA A 30 -7.34 3.86 -3.78
C ALA A 30 -7.17 2.63 -2.88
N ALA A 31 -6.72 1.50 -3.42
CA ALA A 31 -6.39 0.31 -2.63
C ALA A 31 -5.25 0.56 -1.64
N THR A 32 -4.20 1.25 -2.09
CA THR A 32 -3.05 1.62 -1.27
C THR A 32 -3.45 2.58 -0.14
N ILE A 33 -4.23 3.62 -0.45
CA ILE A 33 -4.73 4.58 0.55
C ILE A 33 -5.58 3.87 1.60
N ARG A 34 -6.47 2.95 1.19
CA ARG A 34 -7.28 2.17 2.15
C ARG A 34 -6.42 1.33 3.10
N ALA A 35 -5.38 0.67 2.58
CA ALA A 35 -4.47 -0.12 3.39
C ALA A 35 -3.68 0.75 4.38
N LEU A 36 -3.12 1.87 3.92
CA LEU A 36 -2.39 2.82 4.76
C LEU A 36 -3.29 3.45 5.83
N ASN A 37 -4.53 3.81 5.47
CA ASN A 37 -5.52 4.34 6.43
C ASN A 37 -5.89 3.31 7.51
N ALA A 38 -6.03 2.03 7.14
CA ALA A 38 -6.26 0.97 8.12
C ALA A 38 -5.11 0.82 9.10
N VAL A 39 -3.85 0.94 8.65
CA VAL A 39 -2.67 0.95 9.55
C VAL A 39 -2.68 2.20 10.43
N ALA A 40 -2.90 3.39 9.85
CA ALA A 40 -2.88 4.66 10.57
C ALA A 40 -3.95 4.75 11.67
N ALA A 41 -5.13 4.15 11.44
CA ALA A 41 -6.25 4.19 12.38
C ALA A 41 -6.22 3.11 13.47
N ASP A 42 -5.35 2.10 13.36
CA ASP A 42 -5.33 0.96 14.30
C ASP A 42 -4.46 1.25 15.53
N GLU A 43 -5.09 1.53 16.68
CA GLU A 43 -4.39 1.84 17.94
C GLU A 43 -3.47 0.73 18.47
N ARG A 44 -3.57 -0.50 17.93
CA ARG A 44 -2.64 -1.60 18.24
C ARG A 44 -1.29 -1.44 17.54
N VAL A 45 -1.21 -0.61 16.50
CA VAL A 45 0.01 -0.30 15.75
C VAL A 45 0.81 0.79 16.49
N PRO A 46 2.15 0.63 16.64
CA PRO A 46 3.00 1.65 17.23
C PRO A 46 2.78 3.05 16.61
N ALA A 47 2.78 4.09 17.45
CA ALA A 47 2.47 5.46 17.03
C ALA A 47 3.31 5.93 15.83
N GLU A 48 4.62 5.65 15.85
CA GLU A 48 5.53 5.99 14.75
C GLU A 48 5.09 5.37 13.41
N LEU A 49 4.67 4.11 13.40
CA LEU A 49 4.21 3.43 12.17
C LEU A 49 2.86 3.98 11.69
N ARG A 50 1.98 4.39 12.62
CA ARG A 50 0.72 5.05 12.26
C ARG A 50 0.96 6.40 11.61
N GLU A 51 1.87 7.20 12.17
CA GLU A 51 2.27 8.50 11.63
C GLU A 51 2.91 8.35 10.24
N GLN A 52 3.80 7.36 10.05
CA GLN A 52 4.38 7.05 8.74
C GLN A 52 3.32 6.66 7.71
N ALA A 53 2.37 5.80 8.09
CA ALA A 53 1.29 5.38 7.19
C ALA A 53 0.37 6.56 6.81
N ALA A 54 0.01 7.41 7.78
CA ALA A 54 -0.78 8.60 7.55
C ALA A 54 -0.07 9.59 6.62
N TYR A 55 1.23 9.84 6.87
CA TYR A 55 2.04 10.73 6.04
C TYR A 55 2.16 10.22 4.61
N ALA A 56 2.41 8.92 4.42
CA ALA A 56 2.47 8.31 3.09
C ALA A 56 1.14 8.42 2.34
N ALA A 57 0.01 8.15 3.00
CA ALA A 57 -1.32 8.28 2.41
C ALA A 57 -1.63 9.73 2.01
N ALA A 58 -1.30 10.69 2.87
CA ALA A 58 -1.50 12.11 2.59
C ALA A 58 -0.65 12.61 1.40
N ASN A 59 0.60 12.18 1.30
CA ASN A 59 1.46 12.52 0.16
C ASN A 59 0.91 11.94 -1.15
N LEU A 60 0.39 10.71 -1.13
CA LEU A 60 -0.21 10.10 -2.31
C LEU A 60 -1.49 10.84 -2.74
N LEU A 61 -2.33 11.26 -1.79
CA LEU A 61 -3.56 12.03 -2.04
C LEU A 61 -3.32 13.43 -2.63
N ILE A 62 -2.22 14.08 -2.27
CA ILE A 62 -1.86 15.42 -2.79
C ILE A 62 -1.05 15.32 -4.09
N SER A 63 -0.52 14.14 -4.43
CA SER A 63 0.23 13.95 -5.68
C SER A 63 -0.65 14.03 -6.93
N ASP A 64 -0.04 14.33 -8.07
CA ASP A 64 -0.73 14.33 -9.39
C ASP A 64 -1.03 12.90 -9.92
N HIS A 65 -0.92 11.86 -9.08
CA HIS A 65 -1.21 10.48 -9.47
C HIS A 65 -2.70 10.15 -9.25
N GLU A 66 -3.35 9.61 -10.27
CA GLU A 66 -4.75 9.21 -10.23
C GLU A 66 -4.91 7.76 -10.70
N ASP A 67 -5.92 7.07 -10.15
CA ASP A 67 -6.36 5.80 -10.72
C ASP A 67 -7.04 6.07 -12.08
N ALA A 68 -6.85 5.18 -13.05
CA ALA A 68 -7.36 5.31 -14.42
C ALA A 68 -8.85 4.96 -14.57
#